data_AF-A0A967WJE1-F1
#
_entry.id   AF-A0A967WJE1-F1
#
_cell.length_a   1.000
_cell.length_b   1.000
_cell.length_c   1.000
_cell.angle_alpha   90.00
_cell.angle_beta   90.00
_cell.angle_gamma   90.00
#
_symmetry.space_group_name_H-M   'P 1'
#
loop_
_entity.id
_entity.type
_entity.pdbx_description
1 polymer ?
#
loop_
_entity_poly.entity_id
_entity_poly.type
_entity_poly.pdbx_seq_one_letter_code
_entity_poly.pdbx_strand_id
1 'polypeptide(L)'
;MEPELKRKLLLRKFSSIEYMEECQSYLRKALDVLDEALAYFEQHYSQDDWKNWHPSEWPTTWRDRAQNNLENLYVSLKQGIQQYQSGDPDRLRGTCNGLTALSKDMDGMGEKWWSYVPSEYEEKFIKNRREAVQRASNIRRTIGGYWKTPESVLKETVTGPVDEQDLLRFLDPGEQP
;
A
#
# COMPACT_ATOMS: atom_id res chain seq x y z
N MET A 1 -6.51 -5.53 27.02
CA MET A 1 -5.71 -4.30 26.89
C MET A 1 -6.62 -3.09 27.03
N GLU A 2 -6.31 -2.18 27.95
CA GLU A 2 -7.11 -0.96 28.13
C GLU A 2 -7.06 -0.06 26.88
N PRO A 3 -8.15 0.65 26.52
CA PRO A 3 -8.22 1.46 25.29
C PRO A 3 -7.12 2.52 25.18
N GLU A 4 -6.72 3.10 26.30
CA GLU A 4 -5.63 4.08 26.34
C GLU A 4 -4.28 3.46 25.98
N LEU A 5 -3.97 2.28 26.55
CA LEU A 5 -2.75 1.55 26.22
C LEU A 5 -2.78 1.08 24.76
N LYS A 6 -3.90 0.52 24.30
CA LYS A 6 -4.06 0.09 22.89
C LYS A 6 -3.80 1.24 21.93
N ARG A 7 -4.36 2.42 22.19
CA ARG A 7 -4.12 3.63 21.40
C ARG A 7 -2.63 3.97 21.36
N LYS A 8 -1.95 3.97 22.51
CA LYS A 8 -0.52 4.28 22.61
C LYS A 8 0.32 3.32 21.77
N LEU A 9 0.06 2.02 21.89
CA LEU A 9 0.78 0.97 21.15
C LEU A 9 0.52 1.04 19.64
N LEU A 10 -0.71 1.33 19.22
CA LEU A 10 -1.04 1.52 17.80
C LEU A 10 -0.30 2.71 17.20
N LEU A 11 -0.25 3.84 17.91
CA LEU A 11 0.50 5.01 17.45
C LEU A 11 2.00 4.68 17.30
N ARG A 12 2.59 3.98 18.27
CA ARG A 12 3.99 3.52 18.19
C ARG A 12 4.22 2.56 17.02
N LYS A 13 3.33 1.57 16.82
CA LYS A 13 3.40 0.65 15.69
C LYS A 13 3.36 1.41 14.37
N PHE A 14 2.39 2.31 14.19
CA PHE A 14 2.19 3.05 12.94
C PHE A 14 3.28 4.09 12.66
N SER A 15 4.06 4.49 13.67
CA SER A 15 5.25 5.33 13.52
C SER A 15 6.58 4.55 13.53
N SER A 16 6.55 3.21 13.57
CA SER A 16 7.75 2.37 13.61
C SER A 16 8.33 2.13 12.22
N ILE A 17 9.65 1.96 12.14
CA ILE A 17 10.34 1.60 10.89
C ILE A 17 9.84 0.27 10.34
N GLU A 18 9.68 -0.74 11.21
CA GLU A 18 9.19 -2.07 10.81
C GLU A 18 7.85 -1.99 10.07
N TYR A 19 6.91 -1.18 10.56
CA TYR A 19 5.60 -1.01 9.92
C TYR A 19 5.68 -0.26 8.58
N MET A 20 6.64 0.66 8.44
CA MET A 20 6.89 1.35 7.17
C MET A 20 7.53 0.41 6.15
N GLU A 21 8.45 -0.44 6.59
CA GLU A 21 9.07 -1.48 5.75
C GLU A 21 8.04 -2.54 5.33
N GLU A 22 7.09 -2.90 6.20
CA GLU A 22 5.94 -3.73 5.80
C GLU A 22 5.13 -3.06 4.69
N CYS A 23 4.83 -1.75 4.82
CA CYS A 23 4.14 -0.99 3.78
C CYS A 23 4.88 -1.07 2.43
N GLN A 24 6.19 -0.91 2.47
CA GLN A 24 7.05 -1.02 1.29
C GLN A 24 7.05 -2.44 0.70
N SER A 25 7.12 -3.47 1.55
CA SER A 25 7.09 -4.88 1.15
C SER A 25 5.80 -5.23 0.41
N TYR A 26 4.65 -4.80 0.93
CA TYR A 26 3.37 -5.03 0.26
C TYR A 26 3.26 -4.29 -1.09
N LEU A 27 3.82 -3.08 -1.18
CA LEU A 27 3.87 -2.36 -2.46
C LEU A 27 4.75 -3.09 -3.49
N ARG A 28 5.90 -3.64 -3.07
CA ARG A 28 6.75 -4.47 -3.95
C ARG A 28 6.04 -5.73 -4.41
N LYS A 29 5.39 -6.45 -3.50
CA LYS A 29 4.59 -7.64 -3.85
C LYS A 29 3.48 -7.33 -4.84
N ALA A 30 2.84 -6.16 -4.74
CA ALA A 30 1.84 -5.74 -5.72
C ALA A 30 2.49 -5.51 -7.10
N LEU A 31 3.63 -4.81 -7.15
CA LEU A 31 4.38 -4.62 -8.40
C LEU A 31 4.84 -5.96 -9.01
N ASP A 32 5.38 -6.88 -8.21
CA ASP A 32 5.84 -8.20 -8.70
C ASP A 32 4.70 -8.97 -9.38
N VAL A 33 3.51 -8.97 -8.76
CA VAL A 33 2.33 -9.63 -9.34
C VAL A 33 1.87 -8.93 -10.62
N LEU A 34 1.97 -7.60 -10.69
CA LEU A 34 1.64 -6.86 -11.91
C LEU A 34 2.62 -7.20 -13.05
N ASP A 35 3.91 -7.30 -12.74
CA ASP A 35 4.96 -7.70 -13.69
C ASP A 35 4.68 -9.11 -14.23
N GLU A 36 4.37 -10.06 -13.35
CA GLU A 36 4.01 -11.43 -13.73
C GLU A 36 2.73 -11.49 -14.58
N ALA A 37 1.71 -10.72 -14.22
CA ALA A 37 0.45 -10.67 -14.96
C ALA A 37 0.63 -10.12 -16.38
N LEU A 38 1.39 -9.03 -16.53
CA LEU A 38 1.70 -8.43 -17.83
C LEU A 38 2.52 -9.39 -18.69
N ALA A 39 3.52 -10.07 -18.10
CA ALA A 39 4.31 -11.07 -18.79
C ALA A 39 3.46 -12.28 -19.23
N TYR A 40 2.55 -12.74 -18.37
CA TYR A 40 1.61 -13.82 -18.71
C TYR A 40 0.74 -13.43 -19.91
N PHE A 41 0.18 -12.22 -19.91
CA PHE A 41 -0.62 -11.71 -21.02
C PHE A 41 0.18 -11.68 -22.32
N GLU A 42 1.40 -11.15 -22.29
CA GLU A 42 2.27 -11.10 -23.48
C GLU A 42 2.62 -12.49 -24.01
N GLN A 43 2.89 -13.45 -23.11
CA GLN A 43 3.24 -14.80 -23.52
C GLN A 43 2.07 -15.54 -24.18
N HIS A 44 0.84 -15.35 -23.70
CA HIS A 44 -0.32 -16.15 -24.10
C HIS A 44 -1.26 -15.46 -25.09
N TYR A 45 -1.26 -14.12 -25.13
CA TYR A 45 -2.21 -13.32 -25.89
C TYR A 45 -1.55 -12.20 -26.71
N SER A 46 -0.22 -12.24 -26.92
CA SER A 46 0.48 -11.29 -27.80
C SER A 46 0.01 -11.31 -29.26
N GLN A 47 -0.61 -12.41 -29.69
CA GLN A 47 -1.17 -12.58 -31.04
C GLN A 47 -2.63 -12.13 -31.15
N ASP A 48 -3.29 -11.82 -30.03
CA ASP A 48 -4.68 -11.36 -30.03
C ASP A 48 -4.79 -9.91 -30.52
N ASP A 49 -5.96 -9.56 -31.05
CA ASP A 49 -6.27 -8.23 -31.59
C ASP A 49 -6.57 -7.20 -30.48
N TRP A 50 -5.85 -7.29 -29.34
CA TRP A 50 -6.02 -6.39 -28.20
C TRP A 50 -5.73 -4.93 -28.56
N LYS A 51 -4.98 -4.70 -29.63
CA LYS A 51 -4.75 -3.38 -30.23
C LYS A 51 -6.02 -2.72 -30.77
N ASN A 52 -7.07 -3.49 -31.02
CA ASN A 52 -8.39 -2.98 -31.41
C ASN A 52 -9.28 -2.64 -30.20
N TRP A 53 -8.84 -2.93 -28.97
CA TRP A 53 -9.56 -2.47 -27.78
C TRP A 53 -9.35 -0.97 -27.60
N HIS A 54 -10.20 -0.34 -26.78
CA HIS A 54 -9.96 1.04 -26.38
C HIS A 54 -8.60 1.13 -25.65
N PRO A 55 -7.78 2.19 -25.82
CA PRO A 55 -6.45 2.27 -25.21
C PRO A 55 -6.42 2.10 -23.69
N SER A 56 -7.48 2.51 -22.98
CA SER A 56 -7.61 2.25 -21.53
C SER A 56 -7.56 0.77 -21.17
N GLU A 57 -7.95 -0.11 -22.10
CA GLU A 57 -7.99 -1.55 -21.93
C GLU A 57 -6.67 -2.25 -22.26
N TRP A 58 -5.67 -1.51 -22.76
CA TRP A 58 -4.43 -2.12 -23.18
C TRP A 58 -3.54 -2.49 -21.98
N PRO A 59 -2.87 -3.66 -22.02
CA PRO A 59 -1.85 -4.00 -21.03
C PRO A 59 -0.69 -2.97 -21.02
N THR A 60 -0.37 -2.39 -22.18
CA THR A 60 0.66 -1.33 -22.30
C THR A 60 0.28 -0.07 -21.55
N THR A 61 -1.00 0.30 -21.50
CA THR A 61 -1.46 1.46 -20.71
C THR A 61 -1.25 1.22 -19.21
N TRP A 62 -1.41 -0.02 -18.75
CA TRP A 62 -1.10 -0.40 -17.37
C TRP A 62 0.40 -0.34 -17.07
N ARG A 63 1.24 -0.84 -17.97
CA ARG A 63 2.70 -0.71 -17.87
C ARG A 63 3.14 0.75 -17.82
N ASP A 64 2.70 1.55 -18.78
CA ASP A 64 3.21 2.91 -18.96
C ASP A 64 2.70 3.88 -17.89
N ARG A 65 1.54 3.59 -17.27
CA ARG A 65 0.93 4.46 -16.26
C ARG A 65 0.94 3.84 -14.87
N ALA A 66 0.23 2.73 -14.67
CA ALA A 66 0.00 2.17 -13.34
C ALA A 66 1.31 1.63 -12.73
N GLN A 67 2.06 0.82 -13.50
CA GLN A 67 3.34 0.29 -13.04
C GLN A 67 4.37 1.40 -12.79
N ASN A 68 4.59 2.30 -13.75
CA ASN A 68 5.52 3.43 -13.58
C ASN A 68 5.18 4.28 -12.34
N ASN A 69 3.90 4.57 -12.08
CA ASN A 69 3.49 5.31 -10.89
C ASN A 69 3.74 4.52 -9.60
N LEU A 70 3.43 3.22 -9.58
CA LEU A 70 3.69 2.34 -8.45
C LEU A 70 5.19 2.23 -8.15
N GLU A 71 6.05 2.13 -9.17
CA GLU A 71 7.51 2.09 -9.03
C GLU A 71 8.06 3.40 -8.47
N ASN A 72 7.59 4.54 -8.99
CA ASN A 72 7.96 5.85 -8.47
C ASN A 72 7.56 6.02 -7.00
N LEU A 73 6.37 5.54 -6.63
CA LEU A 73 5.92 5.51 -5.23
C LEU A 73 6.78 4.58 -4.38
N TYR A 74 7.18 3.42 -4.89
CA TYR A 74 8.05 2.48 -4.18
C TYR A 74 9.42 3.09 -3.88
N VAL A 75 10.05 3.74 -4.87
CA VAL A 75 11.31 4.46 -4.68
C VAL A 75 11.15 5.62 -3.70
N SER A 76 10.08 6.40 -3.84
CA SER A 76 9.78 7.52 -2.94
C SER A 76 9.55 7.05 -1.52
N LEU A 77 8.92 5.88 -1.34
CA LEU A 77 8.64 5.31 -0.03
C LEU A 77 9.94 4.87 0.64
N LYS A 78 10.83 4.19 -0.11
CA LYS A 78 12.18 3.83 0.37
C LYS A 78 12.95 5.05 0.86
N GLN A 79 12.98 6.11 0.05
CA GLN A 79 13.68 7.35 0.38
C GLN A 79 13.01 8.08 1.56
N GLY A 80 11.68 8.08 1.62
CA GLY A 80 10.92 8.64 2.74
C GLY A 80 11.21 7.94 4.06
N ILE A 81 11.34 6.60 4.07
CA ILE A 81 11.71 5.83 5.27
C ILE A 81 13.12 6.21 5.75
N GLN A 82 14.09 6.30 4.85
CA GLN A 82 15.46 6.72 5.17
C GLN A 82 15.53 8.15 5.74
N GLN A 83 14.74 9.06 5.19
CA GLN A 83 14.63 10.43 5.69
C GLN A 83 13.94 10.49 7.06
N TYR A 84 12.89 9.69 7.26
CA TYR A 84 12.20 9.58 8.54
C TYR A 84 13.14 9.10 9.65
N GLN A 85 13.99 8.10 9.37
CA GLN A 85 15.05 7.66 10.30
C GLN A 85 16.04 8.79 10.67
N SER A 86 16.23 9.76 9.77
CA SER A 86 17.07 10.93 9.97
C SER A 86 16.33 12.10 10.65
N GLY A 87 15.06 11.91 11.03
CA GLY A 87 14.24 12.93 11.70
C GLY A 87 13.39 13.80 10.78
N ASP A 88 13.34 13.53 9.47
CA ASP A 88 12.51 14.27 8.50
C ASP A 88 11.33 13.41 8.01
N PRO A 89 10.11 13.67 8.52
CA PRO A 89 8.91 12.91 8.14
C PRO A 89 8.23 13.38 6.85
N ASP A 90 8.59 14.53 6.29
CA ASP A 90 7.73 15.23 5.32
C ASP A 90 7.60 14.46 4.01
N ARG A 91 8.70 13.90 3.51
CA ARG A 91 8.70 13.07 2.30
C ARG A 91 7.90 11.79 2.45
N LEU A 92 8.03 11.13 3.60
CA LEU A 92 7.28 9.91 3.89
C LEU A 92 5.77 10.21 3.91
N ARG A 93 5.36 11.29 4.59
CA ARG A 93 3.97 11.73 4.64
C ARG A 93 3.43 12.03 3.23
N GLY A 94 4.19 12.75 2.41
CA GLY A 94 3.82 13.05 1.01
C GLY A 94 3.66 11.78 0.18
N THR A 95 4.58 10.83 0.31
CA THR A 95 4.54 9.56 -0.42
C THR A 95 3.36 8.70 0.00
N CYS A 96 3.09 8.58 1.30
CA CYS A 96 1.93 7.85 1.80
C CYS A 96 0.62 8.47 1.31
N ASN A 97 0.55 9.80 1.19
CA ASN A 97 -0.59 10.48 0.58
C ASN A 97 -0.76 10.09 -0.90
N GLY A 98 0.33 10.08 -1.67
CA GLY A 98 0.33 9.62 -3.05
C GLY A 98 -0.18 8.19 -3.20
N LEU A 99 0.28 7.26 -2.35
CA LEU A 99 -0.17 5.87 -2.39
C LEU A 99 -1.68 5.75 -2.11
N THR A 100 -2.22 6.54 -1.17
CA THR A 100 -3.67 6.55 -0.91
C THR A 100 -4.49 7.17 -2.05
N ALA A 101 -3.88 7.99 -2.91
CA ALA A 101 -4.54 8.61 -4.06
C ALA A 101 -4.48 7.75 -5.33
N LEU A 102 -3.61 6.73 -5.37
CA LEU A 102 -3.31 5.93 -6.56
C LEU A 102 -4.53 5.22 -7.16
N SER A 103 -5.60 4.96 -6.40
CA SER A 103 -6.82 4.37 -6.96
C SER A 103 -7.44 5.24 -8.05
N LYS A 104 -7.27 6.56 -7.98
CA LYS A 104 -7.79 7.49 -9.00
C LYS A 104 -7.02 7.40 -10.31
N ASP A 105 -5.72 7.15 -10.24
CA ASP A 105 -4.87 7.05 -11.42
C ASP A 105 -5.11 5.76 -12.20
N MET A 106 -5.72 4.76 -11.55
CA MET A 106 -6.06 3.45 -12.11
C MET A 106 -7.53 3.31 -12.48
N ASP A 107 -8.35 4.33 -12.19
CA ASP A 107 -9.80 4.28 -12.40
C ASP A 107 -10.11 4.22 -13.90
N GLY A 108 -10.97 3.28 -14.30
CA GLY A 108 -11.36 3.07 -15.70
C GLY A 108 -10.25 2.56 -16.63
N MET A 109 -9.18 1.94 -16.10
CA MET A 109 -8.14 1.31 -16.92
C MET A 109 -8.14 -0.22 -16.76
N GLY A 110 -8.15 -0.93 -17.88
CA GLY A 110 -7.69 -2.31 -18.04
C GLY A 110 -8.55 -3.41 -17.44
N GLU A 111 -9.85 -3.15 -17.24
CA GLU A 111 -10.81 -4.18 -16.83
C GLU A 111 -10.80 -5.37 -17.80
N LYS A 112 -10.55 -5.11 -19.09
CA LYS A 112 -10.56 -6.13 -20.12
C LYS A 112 -9.31 -7.00 -20.13
N TRP A 113 -8.09 -6.45 -20.11
CA TRP A 113 -6.88 -7.28 -20.21
C TRP A 113 -6.69 -8.18 -18.99
N TRP A 114 -7.12 -7.74 -17.80
CA TRP A 114 -7.14 -8.58 -16.59
C TRP A 114 -7.98 -9.85 -16.80
N SER A 115 -9.07 -9.80 -17.59
CA SER A 115 -9.89 -10.99 -17.88
C SER A 115 -9.20 -12.06 -18.74
N TYR A 116 -8.05 -11.74 -19.35
CA TYR A 116 -7.22 -12.68 -20.12
C TYR A 116 -6.12 -13.30 -19.25
N VAL A 117 -5.91 -12.80 -18.04
CA VAL A 117 -4.93 -13.33 -17.09
C VAL A 117 -5.68 -14.18 -16.05
N PRO A 118 -5.10 -15.27 -15.53
CA PRO A 118 -5.71 -16.02 -14.44
C PRO A 118 -6.08 -15.09 -13.28
N SER A 119 -7.31 -15.21 -12.77
CA SER A 119 -7.86 -14.27 -11.78
C SER A 119 -7.01 -14.17 -10.51
N GLU A 120 -6.24 -15.21 -10.20
CA GLU A 120 -5.32 -15.20 -9.06
C GLU A 120 -4.29 -14.07 -9.11
N TYR A 121 -3.86 -13.62 -10.29
CA TYR A 121 -2.94 -12.49 -10.42
C TYR A 121 -3.62 -11.19 -10.02
N GLU A 122 -4.83 -10.93 -10.53
CA GLU A 122 -5.60 -9.74 -10.17
C GLU A 122 -5.92 -9.72 -8.66
N GLU A 123 -6.37 -10.86 -8.12
CA GLU A 123 -6.67 -11.01 -6.69
C GLU A 123 -5.44 -10.74 -5.81
N LYS A 124 -4.29 -11.31 -6.15
CA LYS A 124 -3.02 -11.09 -5.43
C LYS A 124 -2.57 -9.63 -5.55
N PHE A 125 -2.71 -9.01 -6.72
CA PHE A 125 -2.37 -7.60 -6.94
C PHE A 125 -3.23 -6.69 -6.06
N ILE A 126 -4.56 -6.84 -6.14
CA ILE A 126 -5.53 -6.06 -5.36
C ILE A 126 -5.28 -6.24 -3.87
N LYS A 127 -5.07 -7.48 -3.40
CA LYS A 127 -4.80 -7.78 -1.99
C LYS A 127 -3.54 -7.07 -1.50
N ASN A 128 -2.40 -7.26 -2.16
CA ASN A 128 -1.13 -6.65 -1.74
C ASN A 128 -1.19 -5.12 -1.79
N ARG A 129 -1.80 -4.56 -2.84
CA ARG A 129 -2.00 -3.12 -2.96
C ARG A 129 -2.87 -2.57 -1.83
N ARG A 130 -3.98 -3.25 -1.49
CA ARG A 130 -4.88 -2.83 -0.39
C ARG A 130 -4.14 -2.79 0.94
N GLU A 131 -3.31 -3.79 1.22
CA GLU A 131 -2.46 -3.82 2.41
C GLU A 131 -1.46 -2.65 2.46
N ALA A 132 -0.81 -2.35 1.33
CA ALA A 132 0.11 -1.21 1.23
C ALA A 132 -0.62 0.13 1.46
N VAL A 133 -1.78 0.32 0.82
CA VAL A 133 -2.60 1.53 0.97
C VAL A 133 -3.09 1.71 2.41
N GLN A 134 -3.54 0.64 3.06
CA GLN A 134 -3.99 0.69 4.46
C GLN A 134 -2.85 1.11 5.39
N ARG A 135 -1.66 0.52 5.22
CA ARG A 135 -0.46 0.88 6.00
C ARG A 135 -0.04 2.32 5.77
N ALA A 136 0.04 2.76 4.51
CA ALA A 136 0.34 4.16 4.19
C ALA A 136 -0.69 5.12 4.80
N SER A 137 -1.97 4.75 4.84
CA SER A 137 -3.00 5.56 5.50
C SER A 137 -2.74 5.71 7.00
N ASN A 138 -2.41 4.61 7.69
CA ASN A 138 -2.11 4.63 9.12
C ASN A 138 -0.83 5.43 9.42
N ILE A 139 0.22 5.26 8.61
CA ILE A 139 1.48 6.01 8.71
C ILE A 139 1.21 7.51 8.54
N ARG A 140 0.53 7.90 7.46
CA ARG A 140 0.19 9.30 7.17
C ARG A 140 -0.61 9.94 8.30
N ARG A 141 -1.64 9.26 8.82
CA ARG A 141 -2.48 9.78 9.91
C ARG A 141 -1.70 9.92 11.21
N THR A 142 -0.80 8.99 11.50
CA THR A 142 0.01 9.00 12.72
C THR A 142 1.07 10.09 12.67
N ILE A 143 1.93 10.08 11.65
CA ILE A 143 3.01 11.05 11.49
C ILE A 143 2.48 12.46 11.28
N GLY A 144 1.40 12.60 10.50
CA GLY A 144 0.81 13.90 10.19
C GLY A 144 -0.18 14.42 11.24
N GLY A 145 -0.50 13.65 12.28
CA GLY A 145 -1.53 14.02 13.25
C GLY A 145 -2.93 14.16 12.67
N TYR A 146 -3.26 13.41 11.61
CA TYR A 146 -4.54 13.51 10.88
C TYR A 146 -5.61 12.49 11.31
N TRP A 147 -5.49 11.93 12.51
CA TRP A 147 -6.58 11.15 13.10
C TRP A 147 -7.79 12.06 13.37
N LYS A 148 -8.99 11.68 12.89
CA LYS A 148 -10.20 12.51 13.02
C LYS A 148 -10.57 12.77 14.49
N THR A 149 -10.41 11.75 15.33
CA THR A 149 -10.56 11.82 16.80
C THR A 149 -9.52 10.90 17.44
N PRO A 150 -9.19 11.06 18.74
CA PRO A 150 -8.29 10.16 19.45
C PRO A 150 -8.74 8.68 19.42
N GLU A 151 -10.04 8.42 19.27
CA GLU A 151 -10.62 7.07 19.21
C GLU A 151 -10.60 6.51 17.79
N SER A 152 -10.34 7.32 16.77
CA SER A 152 -10.36 6.88 15.37
C SER A 152 -9.29 5.82 15.09
N VAL A 153 -8.17 5.88 15.81
CA VAL A 153 -7.10 4.86 15.74
C VAL A 153 -7.51 3.54 16.38
N LEU A 154 -8.51 3.50 17.26
CA LEU A 154 -9.00 2.26 17.89
C LEU A 154 -10.00 1.50 17.00
N LYS A 155 -10.44 2.10 15.90
CA LYS A 155 -11.45 1.52 15.01
C LYS A 155 -10.77 0.69 13.94
N GLU A 156 -10.93 -0.63 13.98
CA GLU A 156 -10.39 -1.54 12.95
C GLU A 156 -10.97 -1.27 11.56
N THR A 157 -12.18 -0.73 11.48
CA THR A 157 -12.76 -0.23 10.22
C THR A 157 -11.97 0.94 9.61
N VAL A 158 -11.10 1.58 10.38
CA VAL A 158 -10.22 2.68 9.96
C VAL A 158 -8.78 2.19 9.80
N THR A 159 -8.26 1.39 10.73
CA THR A 159 -6.86 0.94 10.76
C THR A 159 -6.59 -0.33 9.98
N GLY A 160 -7.63 -1.09 9.64
CA GLY A 160 -7.49 -2.51 9.36
C GLY A 160 -7.36 -3.33 10.66
N PRO A 161 -7.48 -4.67 10.56
CA PRO A 161 -7.30 -5.55 11.71
C PRO A 161 -5.86 -5.45 12.23
N VAL A 162 -5.71 -5.46 13.55
CA VAL A 162 -4.40 -5.45 14.21
C VAL A 162 -4.38 -6.55 15.26
N ASP A 163 -3.36 -7.39 15.21
CA ASP A 163 -3.14 -8.41 16.22
C ASP A 163 -2.72 -7.74 17.55
N GLU A 164 -3.53 -7.90 18.59
CA GLU A 164 -3.24 -7.35 19.92
C GLU A 164 -2.00 -7.98 20.55
N GLN A 165 -1.63 -9.21 20.17
CA GLN A 165 -0.39 -9.82 20.64
C GLN A 165 0.83 -9.16 20.00
N ASP A 166 0.76 -8.82 18.71
CA ASP A 166 1.83 -8.07 18.04
C ASP A 166 2.00 -6.66 18.63
N LEU A 167 0.92 -6.03 19.11
CA LEU A 167 1.00 -4.73 19.79
C LEU A 167 1.86 -4.74 21.04
N LEU A 168 1.96 -5.87 21.75
CA LEU A 168 2.77 -5.98 22.96
C LEU A 168 4.26 -5.77 22.70
N ARG A 169 4.72 -5.95 21.46
CA ARG A 169 6.11 -5.66 21.05
C ARG A 169 6.46 -4.18 21.11
N PHE A 170 5.46 -3.30 21.18
CA PHE A 170 5.61 -1.84 21.20
C PHE A 170 5.48 -1.23 22.61
N LEU A 171 5.48 -2.06 23.67
CA LEU A 171 5.53 -1.59 25.05
C LEU A 171 6.89 -0.93 25.34
N ASP A 172 6.87 0.23 26.00
CA ASP A 172 8.09 0.80 26.56
C ASP A 172 8.51 0.02 27.82
N PRO A 173 9.80 0.04 28.20
CA PRO A 173 10.25 -0.56 29.45
C PRO A 173 9.42 -0.06 30.65
N GLY A 174 8.80 -0.99 31.37
CA GLY A 174 7.97 -0.69 32.56
C GLY A 174 6.47 -0.58 32.31
N GLU A 175 6.01 -0.62 31.05
CA GLU A 175 4.58 -0.73 30.75
C GLU A 175 4.09 -2.17 30.88
N GLN A 176 2.82 -2.34 31.28
CA GLN A 176 2.16 -3.65 31.40
C GLN A 176 0.87 -3.70 30.55
N PRO A 177 0.50 -4.86 29.97
CA PRO A 177 -0.67 -5.04 29.09
C PRO A 177 -2.05 -4.83 29.73
#